data_AF-A0A3P9NBL9-F1
#
_entry.id   AF-A0A3P9NBL9-F1
#
_cell.length_a   1.000
_cell.length_b   1.000
_cell.length_c   1.000
_cell.angle_alpha   90.00
_cell.angle_beta   90.00
_cell.angle_gamma   90.00
#
_symmetry.space_group_name_H-M   'P 1'
#
loop_
_entity.id
_entity.type
_entity.pdbx_description
1 polymer ?
#
loop_
_entity_poly.entity_id
_entity_poly.type
_entity_poly.pdbx_seq_one_letter_code
_entity_poly.pdbx_strand_id
1 'polypeptide(L)'
;EIFFYDKYRNKNTIYNSDCNINNKIIVSTIKSLKNNKSPGPDGFANDFYKSFIDLLTPLLLKAYHPALKSQTMVPSWTEATIVVVHKEGKDPTDLCHC
;
A
#
# COMPACT_ATOMS: atom_id res chain seq x y z
N GLU A 1 -16.85 10.00 5.69
CA GLU A 1 -15.72 9.99 4.73
C GLU A 1 -14.34 10.23 5.37
N ILE A 2 -14.20 11.16 6.33
CA ILE A 2 -12.90 11.50 6.96
C ILE A 2 -12.22 10.31 7.71
N PHE A 3 -13.01 9.41 8.31
CA PHE A 3 -12.51 8.26 9.07
C PHE A 3 -11.65 7.27 8.26
N PHE A 4 -11.84 7.16 6.94
CA PHE A 4 -11.04 6.26 6.10
C PHE A 4 -9.67 6.88 5.78
N TYR A 5 -9.64 8.20 5.55
CA TYR A 5 -8.43 8.96 5.23
C TYR A 5 -7.52 9.11 6.46
N ASP A 6 -8.09 9.37 7.64
CA ASP A 6 -7.31 9.49 8.89
C ASP A 6 -6.68 8.16 9.33
N LYS A 7 -7.31 7.02 8.99
CA LYS A 7 -6.73 5.68 9.23
C LYS A 7 -5.52 5.41 8.33
N TYR A 8 -5.52 5.92 7.10
CA TYR A 8 -4.36 5.84 6.19
C TYR A 8 -3.27 6.87 6.51
N ARG A 9 -3.62 7.97 7.19
CA ARG A 9 -2.68 8.98 7.69
C ARG A 9 -1.89 8.52 8.93
N ASN A 10 -2.33 7.47 9.64
CA ASN A 10 -1.63 6.98 10.83
C ASN A 10 -0.81 5.71 10.57
N LYS A 11 0.36 5.90 9.94
CA LYS A 11 1.63 5.24 10.29
C LYS A 11 2.80 6.17 9.97
N ASN A 12 3.05 7.11 10.87
CA ASN A 12 4.38 7.67 11.08
C ASN A 12 5.31 6.63 11.72
N THR A 13 5.53 5.52 11.02
CA THR A 13 6.54 4.49 11.28
C THR A 13 6.84 3.89 9.91
N ILE A 14 7.72 4.43 9.06
CA ILE A 14 9.16 4.67 9.24
C ILE A 14 9.55 5.72 8.19
N TYR A 15 9.54 7.01 8.52
CA TYR A 15 10.45 7.95 7.85
C TYR A 15 11.65 8.11 8.76
N ASN A 16 12.34 6.99 9.03
CA ASN A 16 13.70 7.10 9.54
C ASN A 16 14.56 7.43 8.33
N SER A 17 14.98 8.68 8.24
CA SER A 17 15.66 9.31 7.10
C SER A 17 17.03 8.70 6.76
N ASP A 18 17.41 7.60 7.42
CA ASP A 18 18.67 6.88 7.25
C ASP A 18 18.49 5.53 6.55
N CYS A 19 17.57 5.44 5.58
CA CYS A 19 17.22 4.14 4.97
C CYS A 19 18.19 3.70 3.86
N ASN A 20 19.21 2.94 4.24
CA ASN A 20 19.89 2.07 3.28
C ASN A 20 18.95 0.90 2.90
N ILE A 21 18.01 1.14 1.98
CA ILE A 21 17.15 0.09 1.44
C ILE A 21 18.02 -0.97 0.79
N ASN A 22 17.85 -2.20 1.23
CA ASN A 22 18.55 -3.36 0.70
C ASN A 22 17.57 -4.52 0.47
N ASN A 23 18.03 -5.53 -0.25
CA ASN A 23 17.23 -6.71 -0.60
C ASN A 23 16.63 -7.40 0.62
N LYS A 24 17.34 -7.47 1.76
CA LYS A 24 16.85 -8.14 2.97
C LYS A 24 15.61 -7.46 3.53
N ILE A 25 15.59 -6.12 3.55
CA ILE A 25 14.43 -5.34 4.01
C ILE A 25 13.23 -5.62 3.10
N ILE A 26 13.41 -5.52 1.78
CA ILE A 26 12.33 -5.78 0.81
C ILE A 26 11.76 -7.19 0.97
N VAL A 27 12.65 -8.20 1.01
CA VAL A 27 12.26 -9.60 1.16
C VAL A 27 11.50 -9.83 2.47
N SER A 28 12.00 -9.30 3.59
CA SER A 28 11.32 -9.45 4.89
C SER A 28 9.95 -8.77 4.91
N THR A 29 9.84 -7.60 4.27
CA THR A 29 8.60 -6.83 4.18
C THR A 29 7.55 -7.59 3.38
N ILE A 30 7.90 -8.08 2.19
CA ILE A 30 7.01 -8.86 1.33
C ILE A 30 6.53 -10.14 2.04
N LYS A 31 7.45 -10.84 2.73
CA LYS A 31 7.10 -12.05 3.50
C LYS A 31 6.12 -11.75 4.64
N SER A 32 6.21 -10.58 5.26
CA SER A 32 5.31 -10.15 6.35
C SER A 32 3.91 -9.74 5.92
N LEU A 33 3.65 -9.56 4.61
CA LEU A 33 2.34 -9.16 4.11
C LEU A 33 1.27 -10.19 4.50
N LYS A 34 0.06 -9.72 4.86
CA LYS A 34 -1.07 -10.62 5.17
C LYS A 34 -1.75 -11.08 3.88
N ASN A 35 -2.10 -12.35 3.77
CA ASN A 35 -2.82 -12.87 2.60
C ASN A 35 -4.29 -12.42 2.61
N ASN A 36 -4.99 -12.63 1.49
CA ASN A 36 -6.42 -12.32 1.32
C ASN A 36 -6.76 -10.84 1.61
N LYS A 37 -5.83 -9.94 1.30
CA LYS A 37 -6.10 -8.50 1.25
C LYS A 37 -6.51 -8.13 -0.17
N SER A 38 -7.43 -7.18 -0.27
CA SER A 38 -7.78 -6.58 -1.56
C SER A 38 -6.51 -6.06 -2.24
N PRO A 39 -6.32 -6.31 -3.55
CA PRO A 39 -5.23 -5.70 -4.30
C PRO A 39 -5.36 -4.17 -4.28
N GLY A 40 -4.23 -3.50 -4.54
CA GLY A 40 -4.21 -2.05 -4.74
C GLY A 40 -4.75 -1.67 -6.12
N PRO A 41 -4.60 -0.38 -6.50
CA PRO A 41 -4.91 0.10 -7.86
C PRO A 41 -4.10 -0.62 -8.96
N ASP A 42 -3.00 -1.25 -8.59
CA ASP A 42 -2.14 -2.07 -9.44
C ASP A 42 -2.71 -3.45 -9.80
N GLY A 43 -3.77 -3.89 -9.10
CA GLY A 43 -4.45 -5.16 -9.34
C GLY A 43 -3.70 -6.40 -8.80
N PHE A 44 -2.52 -6.26 -8.18
CA PHE A 44 -1.74 -7.38 -7.68
C PHE A 44 -2.04 -7.66 -6.20
N ALA A 45 -2.41 -8.90 -5.88
CA ALA A 45 -2.63 -9.34 -4.51
C ALA A 45 -1.30 -9.61 -3.79
N ASN A 46 -1.31 -9.64 -2.46
CA ASN A 46 -0.10 -9.93 -1.66
C ASN A 46 0.53 -11.30 -2.00
N ASP A 47 -0.26 -12.28 -2.44
CA ASP A 47 0.25 -13.59 -2.85
C ASP A 47 1.08 -13.53 -4.14
N PHE A 48 0.78 -12.59 -5.05
CA PHE A 48 1.62 -12.30 -6.21
C PHE A 48 3.00 -11.84 -5.75
N TYR A 49 3.06 -10.85 -4.86
CA TYR A 49 4.32 -10.32 -4.34
C TYR A 49 5.17 -11.40 -3.67
N LYS A 50 4.54 -12.29 -2.89
CA LYS A 50 5.23 -13.42 -2.24
C LYS A 50 5.74 -14.46 -3.23
N SER A 51 4.96 -14.76 -4.27
CA SER A 51 5.32 -15.77 -5.27
C SER A 51 6.48 -15.32 -6.16
N PHE A 52 6.56 -14.02 -6.45
CA PHE A 52 7.58 -13.45 -7.34
C PHE A 52 8.66 -12.65 -6.60
N ILE A 53 8.88 -12.93 -5.32
CA ILE A 53 9.76 -12.15 -4.44
C ILE A 53 11.17 -11.98 -5.01
N ASP A 54 11.75 -13.04 -5.59
CA ASP A 54 13.11 -13.03 -6.12
C ASP A 54 13.21 -12.17 -7.40
N LEU A 55 12.15 -12.15 -8.21
CA LEU A 55 12.07 -11.33 -9.42
C LEU A 55 11.79 -9.86 -9.09
N LEU A 56 10.91 -9.60 -8.12
CA LEU A 56 10.45 -8.26 -7.78
C LEU A 56 11.46 -7.49 -6.92
N THR A 57 12.20 -8.17 -6.05
CA THR A 57 13.18 -7.53 -5.15
C THR A 57 14.14 -6.57 -5.87
N PRO A 58 14.84 -6.96 -6.96
CA PRO A 58 15.73 -6.04 -7.67
C PRO A 58 14.99 -4.92 -8.40
N LEU A 59 13.74 -5.13 -8.84
CA LEU A 59 12.93 -4.12 -9.51
C LEU A 59 12.46 -3.04 -8.52
N LEU A 60 11.97 -3.47 -7.36
CA LEU A 60 11.54 -2.60 -6.28
C LEU A 60 12.71 -1.77 -5.73
N LEU A 61 13.88 -2.39 -5.55
CA LEU A 61 15.07 -1.68 -5.10
C LEU A 61 15.48 -0.57 -6.09
N LYS A 62 15.47 -0.87 -7.39
CA LYS A 62 15.71 0.13 -8.46
C LYS A 62 14.69 1.26 -8.47
N ALA A 63 13.44 1.01 -8.07
CA ALA A 63 12.40 2.02 -8.01
C ALA A 63 12.50 2.89 -6.75
N TYR A 64 12.76 2.30 -5.58
CA TYR A 64 12.81 3.02 -4.31
C TYR A 64 14.09 3.85 -4.13
N HIS A 65 15.25 3.39 -4.59
CA HIS A 65 16.50 4.12 -4.41
C HIS A 65 16.48 5.54 -4.99
N PRO A 66 16.06 5.76 -6.26
CA PRO A 66 15.93 7.12 -6.78
C PRO A 66 14.89 7.93 -6.01
N ALA A 67 13.70 7.37 -5.75
CA ALA A 67 12.60 8.09 -5.11
C ALA A 67 12.96 8.60 -3.70
N LEU A 68 13.69 7.80 -2.93
CA LEU A 68 14.16 8.19 -1.59
C LEU A 68 15.30 9.19 -1.64
N LYS A 69 16.21 9.05 -2.62
CA LYS A 69 17.34 9.97 -2.79
C LYS A 69 16.88 11.35 -3.28
N SER A 70 15.94 11.40 -4.22
CA SER A 70 15.39 12.64 -4.75
C SER A 70 14.31 13.25 -3.85
N GLN A 71 13.80 12.48 -2.87
CA GLN A 71 12.61 12.81 -2.09
C GLN A 71 11.38 13.11 -2.97
N THR A 72 11.36 12.57 -4.19
CA THR A 72 10.25 12.74 -5.13
C THR A 72 9.60 11.39 -5.41
N MET A 73 8.27 11.38 -5.31
CA MET A 73 7.46 10.19 -5.53
C MET A 73 6.95 10.17 -6.97
N VAL A 74 6.88 9.00 -7.60
CA VAL A 74 6.20 8.87 -8.90
C VAL A 74 4.69 9.08 -8.70
N PRO A 75 3.99 9.77 -9.62
CA PRO A 75 2.57 10.07 -9.46
C PRO A 75 1.70 8.85 -9.17
N SER A 76 2.00 7.70 -9.79
CA SER A 76 1.22 6.47 -9.62
C SER A 76 1.24 5.91 -8.19
N TRP A 77 2.24 6.24 -7.38
CA TRP A 77 2.29 5.80 -5.98
C TRP A 77 1.34 6.60 -5.08
N THR A 78 0.77 7.68 -5.58
CA THR A 78 -0.24 8.49 -4.90
C THR A 78 -1.68 8.13 -5.28
N GLU A 79 -1.85 7.17 -6.20
CA GLU A 79 -3.15 6.70 -6.64
C GLU A 79 -3.80 5.77 -5.60
N ALA A 80 -5.12 5.86 -5.45
CA ALA A 80 -5.90 5.03 -4.54
C ALA A 80 -7.29 4.72 -5.11
N THR A 81 -7.77 3.50 -4.91
CA THR A 81 -9.14 3.09 -5.25
C THR A 81 -10.00 3.16 -4.00
N ILE A 82 -11.05 3.99 -4.05
CA ILE A 82 -12.01 4.15 -2.95
C ILE A 82 -13.28 3.35 -3.29
N VAL A 83 -13.64 2.42 -2.41
CA VAL A 83 -14.85 1.60 -2.55
C VAL A 83 -15.71 1.76 -1.29
N VAL A 84 -17.00 2.04 -1.47
CA VAL A 84 -17.97 2.10 -0.38
C VAL A 84 -18.34 0.68 0.04
N VAL A 85 -18.07 0.32 1.29
CA VAL A 85 -18.48 -0.97 1.87
C VAL A 85 -19.57 -0.72 2.91
N HIS A 86 -20.78 -1.17 2.60
CA HIS A 86 -21.91 -1.08 3.51
C HIS A 86 -21.75 -2.10 4.64
N LYS A 87 -22.11 -1.70 5.87
CA LYS A 87 -22.18 -2.62 7.01
C LYS A 87 -23.42 -3.50 6.87
N GLU A 88 -23.34 -4.71 7.41
CA GLU A 88 -24.49 -5.62 7.49
C GLU A 88 -25.67 -4.93 8.22
N GLY A 89 -26.89 -5.08 7.67
CA GLY A 89 -28.12 -4.52 8.24
C GLY A 89 -28.41 -3.05 7.92
N LYS A 90 -27.64 -2.39 7.06
CA LYS A 90 -27.99 -1.06 6.51
C LYS A 90 -28.36 -1.17 5.03
N ASP A 91 -29.49 -0.58 4.67
CA ASP A 91 -29.89 -0.45 3.27
C ASP A 91 -28.87 0.46 2.54
N PRO A 92 -28.28 0.03 1.41
CA PRO A 92 -27.38 0.86 0.60
C PRO A 92 -28.02 2.14 0.06
N THR A 93 -29.35 2.19 0.04
CA THR A 93 -30.17 3.26 -0.55
C THR A 93 -30.71 4.23 0.49
N ASP A 94 -30.61 3.92 1.79
CA ASP A 94 -30.92 4.83 2.90
C ASP A 94 -29.80 5.88 3.04
N LEU A 95 -29.70 6.78 2.06
CA LEU A 95 -29.01 8.04 2.23
C LEU A 95 -29.81 8.87 3.23
N CYS A 96 -29.14 9.31 4.30
CA CYS A 96 -29.68 10.23 5.31
C CYS A 96 -30.63 11.25 4.68
N HIS A 97 -31.94 11.05 4.83
CA HIS A 97 -32.93 12.06 4.52
C HIS A 97 -32.80 13.14 5.59
N CYS A 98 -32.15 14.24 5.22
CA CYS A 98 -32.08 15.48 6.00
C CYS A 98 -33.48 16.06 6.20
#